data_AF-A0A960EEN9-F1
#
_entry.id   AF-A0A960EEN9-F1
#
_cell.length_a   1.000
_cell.length_b   1.000
_cell.length_c   1.000
_cell.angle_alpha   90.00
_cell.angle_beta   90.00
_cell.angle_gamma   90.00
#
_symmetry.space_group_name_H-M   'P 1'
#
loop_
_entity.id
_entity.type
_entity.pdbx_description
1 polymer ?
#
loop_
_entity_poly.entity_id
_entity_poly.type
_entity_poly.pdbx_seq_one_letter_code
_entity_poly.pdbx_strand_id
1 'polypeptide(L)'
;MSDPTAQRPLSAIPPVTARVIAFSAILLGGLAGGLIGFALVDIQCDDDCSLGKGLGLLIGAVVCAIGMAVVSVLALRAMGEWREISDRERAGHAPR
;
A
#
# COMPACT_ATOMS: atom_id res chain seq x y z
N MET A 1 -45.36 -7.20 0.64
CA MET A 1 -44.82 -6.17 1.55
C MET A 1 -43.37 -6.53 1.82
N SER A 2 -42.47 -6.19 0.89
CA SER A 2 -41.03 -6.36 1.05
C SER A 2 -40.47 -4.95 1.12
N ASP A 3 -39.88 -4.63 2.26
CA ASP A 3 -39.33 -3.31 2.57
C ASP A 3 -38.12 -2.99 1.66
N PRO A 4 -38.19 -1.96 0.79
CA PRO A 4 -37.05 -1.53 -0.02
C PRO A 4 -35.98 -0.77 0.80
N THR A 5 -36.16 -0.60 2.11
CA THR A 5 -35.23 0.11 3.00
C THR A 5 -34.31 -0.80 3.82
N ALA A 6 -34.10 -2.05 3.39
CA ALA A 6 -32.97 -2.86 3.84
C ALA A 6 -31.64 -2.32 3.26
N GLN A 7 -31.32 -1.07 3.57
CA GLN A 7 -30.03 -0.44 3.34
C GLN A 7 -29.01 -1.17 4.22
N ARG A 8 -28.39 -2.17 3.60
CA ARG A 8 -27.29 -2.95 4.14
C ARG A 8 -26.28 -2.00 4.80
N PRO A 9 -25.93 -2.19 6.08
CA PRO A 9 -25.08 -1.25 6.80
C PRO A 9 -23.80 -1.00 6.00
N LEU A 10 -23.57 0.27 5.67
CA LEU A 10 -22.40 0.75 4.94
C LEU A 10 -21.15 0.23 5.64
N SER A 11 -20.42 -0.65 4.94
CA SER A 11 -19.18 -1.23 5.42
C SER A 11 -18.16 -0.10 5.61
N ALA A 12 -18.04 0.38 6.84
CA ALA A 12 -17.07 1.39 7.28
C ALA A 12 -15.62 0.85 7.30
N ILE A 13 -15.43 -0.43 6.98
CA ILE A 13 -14.13 -1.05 6.78
C ILE A 13 -13.69 -0.81 5.32
N PRO A 14 -12.48 -0.26 5.08
CA PRO A 14 -11.90 -0.17 3.74
C PRO A 14 -12.06 -1.49 2.99
N PRO A 15 -12.46 -1.47 1.70
CA PRO A 15 -12.69 -2.67 0.93
C PRO A 15 -11.47 -3.58 0.97
N VAL A 16 -11.71 -4.89 1.14
CA VAL A 16 -10.65 -5.89 1.30
C VAL A 16 -9.68 -5.86 0.13
N THR A 17 -10.17 -5.61 -1.08
CA THR A 17 -9.36 -5.46 -2.30
C THR A 17 -8.34 -4.33 -2.19
N ALA A 18 -8.73 -3.17 -1.65
CA ALA A 18 -7.80 -2.05 -1.46
C ALA A 18 -6.68 -2.38 -0.47
N ARG A 19 -6.99 -3.13 0.60
CA ARG A 19 -5.99 -3.59 1.57
C ARG A 19 -5.02 -4.59 0.93
N VAL A 20 -5.53 -5.52 0.12
CA VAL A 20 -4.71 -6.51 -0.58
C VAL A 20 -3.77 -5.80 -1.56
N ILE A 21 -4.26 -4.85 -2.35
CA ILE A 21 -3.43 -4.10 -3.30
C ILE A 21 -2.33 -3.31 -2.57
N ALA A 22 -2.66 -2.63 -1.48
CA ALA A 22 -1.68 -1.90 -0.68
C ALA A 22 -0.58 -2.83 -0.13
N PHE A 23 -0.97 -3.99 0.41
CA PHE A 23 -0.02 -4.97 0.92
C PHE A 23 0.86 -5.55 -0.20
N SER A 24 0.27 -5.89 -1.35
CA SER A 24 1.00 -6.35 -2.53
C SER A 24 2.01 -5.30 -3.02
N ALA A 25 1.64 -4.02 -3.04
CA ALA A 25 2.54 -2.95 -3.44
C ALA A 25 3.75 -2.81 -2.49
N ILE A 26 3.53 -2.95 -1.18
CA ILE A 26 4.61 -2.95 -0.18
C ILE A 26 5.55 -4.14 -0.39
N LEU A 27 5.00 -5.33 -0.61
CA LEU A 27 5.80 -6.53 -0.85
C LEU A 27 6.62 -6.42 -2.14
N LEU A 28 6.02 -5.95 -3.22
CA LEU A 28 6.71 -5.76 -4.50
C LEU A 28 7.78 -4.67 -4.40
N GLY A 29 7.50 -3.58 -3.69
CA GLY A 29 8.48 -2.52 -3.43
C GLY A 29 9.65 -3.03 -2.59
N GLY A 30 9.39 -3.79 -1.53
CA GLY A 30 10.43 -4.41 -0.72
C GLY A 30 11.26 -5.45 -1.49
N LEU A 31 10.62 -6.29 -2.30
CA LEU A 31 11.31 -7.26 -3.15
C LEU A 31 12.25 -6.56 -4.14
N ALA A 32 11.76 -5.54 -4.84
CA ALA A 32 12.56 -4.75 -5.76
C ALA A 32 13.73 -4.05 -5.05
N GLY A 33 13.47 -3.40 -3.91
CA GLY A 33 14.51 -2.75 -3.11
C GLY A 33 15.57 -3.72 -2.59
N GLY A 34 15.17 -4.93 -2.20
CA GLY A 34 16.10 -5.97 -1.75
C GLY A 34 16.97 -6.50 -2.88
N LEU A 35 16.41 -6.73 -4.07
CA LEU A 35 17.18 -7.13 -5.25
C LEU A 35 18.19 -6.05 -5.67
N ILE A 36 17.78 -4.77 -5.61
CA ILE A 36 18.69 -3.65 -5.88
C ILE A 36 19.80 -3.60 -4.83
N GLY A 37 19.47 -3.70 -3.54
CA GLY A 37 20.46 -3.68 -2.46
C GLY A 37 21.45 -4.85 -2.51
N PHE A 38 20.97 -6.04 -2.90
CA PHE A 38 21.83 -7.18 -3.18
C PHE A 38 22.79 -6.90 -4.34
N ALA A 39 22.27 -6.45 -5.49
CA ALA A 39 23.06 -6.19 -6.69
C ALA A 39 24.11 -5.09 -6.47
N LEU A 40 23.78 -4.07 -5.68
CA LEU A 40 24.74 -3.01 -5.33
C LEU A 40 25.94 -3.57 -4.56
N VAL A 41 25.72 -4.48 -3.62
CA VAL A 41 26.82 -5.10 -2.85
C VAL A 41 27.56 -6.14 -3.70
N ASP A 42 26.86 -6.84 -4.58
CA ASP A 42 27.45 -7.81 -5.50
C ASP A 42 28.45 -7.15 -6.45
N ILE A 43 28.15 -5.95 -6.96
CA ILE A 43 29.07 -5.18 -7.82
C ILE A 43 30.28 -4.64 -7.04
N GLN A 44 30.16 -4.47 -5.73
CA GLN A 44 31.20 -3.88 -4.87
C GLN A 44 32.17 -4.91 -4.27
N CYS A 45 31.91 -6.22 -4.41
CA CYS A 45 32.74 -7.27 -3.83
C CYS A 45 33.20 -8.28 -4.89
N ASP A 46 34.52 -8.50 -4.96
CA ASP A 46 35.12 -9.56 -5.79
C ASP A 46 35.15 -10.95 -5.09
N ASP A 47 35.08 -10.99 -3.75
CA ASP A 47 35.19 -12.21 -2.92
C ASP A 47 33.87 -12.59 -2.20
N ASP A 48 33.91 -13.59 -1.30
CA ASP A 48 32.78 -14.13 -0.52
C ASP A 48 32.20 -13.15 0.53
N CYS A 49 31.59 -12.07 0.05
CA CYS A 49 30.86 -11.10 0.87
C CYS A 49 29.42 -11.55 1.19
N SER A 50 29.20 -12.82 1.57
CA SER A 50 27.84 -13.34 1.83
C SER A 50 27.08 -12.51 2.86
N LEU A 51 27.76 -12.05 3.92
CA LEU A 51 27.14 -11.23 4.96
C LEU A 51 26.77 -9.84 4.44
N GLY A 52 27.65 -9.22 3.63
CA GLY A 52 27.40 -7.93 3.00
C GLY A 52 26.21 -7.99 2.03
N LYS A 53 26.16 -9.01 1.17
CA LYS A 53 25.06 -9.22 0.22
C LYS A 53 23.72 -9.38 0.94
N GLY A 54 23.72 -10.15 2.04
CA GLY A 54 22.53 -10.32 2.90
C GLY A 54 22.08 -9.01 3.55
N LEU A 55 23.02 -8.20 4.06
CA LEU A 55 22.71 -6.89 4.64
C LEU A 55 22.21 -5.90 3.59
N GLY A 56 22.83 -5.84 2.42
CA GLY A 56 22.38 -5.00 1.30
C GLY A 56 20.96 -5.34 0.89
N LEU A 57 20.65 -6.63 0.76
CA LEU A 57 19.30 -7.12 0.49
C LEU A 57 18.31 -6.70 1.59
N LEU A 58 18.65 -6.94 2.85
CA LEU A 58 17.76 -6.64 3.97
C LEU A 58 17.48 -5.14 4.10
N ILE A 59 18.52 -4.31 4.07
CA ILE A 59 18.40 -2.85 4.21
C ILE A 59 17.63 -2.28 3.02
N GLY A 60 17.98 -2.68 1.79
CA GLY A 60 17.29 -2.24 0.58
C GLY A 60 15.80 -2.61 0.60
N ALA A 61 15.48 -3.84 1.01
CA ALA A 61 14.10 -4.29 1.13
C ALA A 61 13.31 -3.50 2.17
N VAL A 62 13.88 -3.30 3.37
CA VAL A 62 13.21 -2.58 4.46
C VAL A 62 12.97 -1.12 4.11
N VAL A 63 13.97 -0.42 3.55
CA VAL A 63 13.84 1.00 3.20
C VAL A 63 12.78 1.20 2.11
N CYS A 64 12.78 0.40 1.05
CA CYS A 64 11.76 0.48 0.00
C CYS A 64 10.37 0.08 0.51
N ALA A 65 10.27 -0.95 1.36
CA ALA A 65 8.99 -1.37 1.94
C ALA A 65 8.38 -0.27 2.83
N ILE A 66 9.20 0.42 3.65
CA ILE A 66 8.75 1.56 4.46
C ILE A 66 8.22 2.68 3.56
N GLY A 67 8.95 3.02 2.49
CA GLY A 67 8.51 4.02 1.52
C GLY A 67 7.17 3.67 0.89
N MET A 68 7.01 2.42 0.41
CA MET A 68 5.75 1.97 -0.16
C MET A 68 4.62 1.87 0.87
N ALA A 69 4.91 1.61 2.14
CA ALA A 69 3.90 1.62 3.19
C ALA A 69 3.32 3.03 3.36
N VAL A 70 4.17 4.06 3.38
CA VAL A 70 3.73 5.46 3.44
C VAL A 70 2.88 5.82 2.23
N VAL A 71 3.36 5.55 1.02
CA VAL A 71 2.62 5.84 -0.23
C VAL A 71 1.27 5.13 -0.25
N SER A 72 1.23 3.86 0.15
CA SER A 72 -0.01 3.08 0.20
C SER A 72 -1.01 3.65 1.20
N VAL A 73 -0.55 4.10 2.38
CA VAL A 73 -1.41 4.76 3.37
C VAL A 73 -1.95 6.08 2.82
N LEU A 74 -1.11 6.90 2.17
CA LEU A 74 -1.56 8.15 1.55
C LEU A 74 -2.58 7.90 0.44
N ALA A 75 -2.38 6.87 -0.39
CA ALA A 75 -3.34 6.49 -1.42
C ALA A 75 -4.69 6.03 -0.82
N LEU A 76 -4.66 5.24 0.25
CA LEU A 76 -5.86 4.83 0.98
C LEU A 76 -6.58 6.02 1.63
N ARG A 77 -5.82 7.00 2.15
CA ARG A 77 -6.37 8.25 2.69
C ARG A 77 -7.07 9.06 1.61
N ALA A 78 -6.41 9.27 0.46
CA ALA A 78 -7.00 9.98 -0.67
C ALA A 78 -8.30 9.31 -1.13
N MET A 79 -8.30 7.98 -1.32
CA MET A 79 -9.50 7.22 -1.66
C MET A 79 -10.63 7.36 -0.62
N GLY A 80 -10.29 7.53 0.66
CA GLY A 80 -11.25 7.80 1.73
C GLY A 80 -11.94 9.16 1.56
N GLU A 81 -11.17 10.21 1.30
CA GLU A 81 -11.70 11.58 1.09
C GLU A 81 -12.66 11.64 -0.10
N TRP A 82 -12.30 11.02 -1.23
CA TRP A 82 -13.18 10.95 -2.41
C TRP A 82 -14.49 10.22 -2.13
N ARG A 83 -14.44 9.16 -1.31
CA ARG A 83 -15.62 8.38 -0.95
C ARG A 83 -16.55 9.15 -0.01
N GLU A 84 -16.00 9.93 0.91
CA GLU A 84 -16.78 10.83 1.79
C GLU A 84 -17.52 11.89 0.98
N ILE A 85 -16.85 12.54 0.01
CA ILE A 85 -17.48 13.52 -0.88
C ILE A 85 -18.61 12.88 -1.69
N SER A 86 -18.35 11.70 -2.28
CA SER A 86 -19.34 10.96 -3.08
C SER A 86 -20.60 10.59 -2.27
N ASP A 87 -20.42 10.20 -1.01
CA ASP A 87 -21.53 9.84 -0.14
C ASP A 87 -22.35 11.08 0.28
N ARG A 88 -21.70 12.24 0.48
CA ARG A 88 -22.39 13.53 0.74
C ARG A 88 -23.20 14.02 -0.46
N GLU A 89 -22.66 13.88 -1.67
CA GLU A 89 -23.36 14.22 -2.92
C GLU A 89 -24.59 13.33 -3.12
N ARG A 90 -24.46 12.01 -2.91
CA ARG A 90 -25.59 11.06 -2.96
C ARG A 90 -26.67 11.35 -1.94
N ALA A 91 -26.30 11.86 -0.76
CA ALA A 91 -27.25 12.28 0.27
C ALA A 91 -28.00 13.58 -0.06
N GLY A 92 -27.75 14.19 -1.22
CA GLY A 92 -28.49 15.36 -1.71
C GLY A 92 -28.12 16.68 -1.00
N HIS A 93 -27.04 16.70 -0.22
CA HIS A 93 -26.61 17.87 0.54
C HIS A 93 -25.57 18.70 -0.24
N ALA A 94 -25.92 19.11 -1.46
CA ALA A 94 -25.10 20.04 -2.25
C ALA A 94 -25.22 21.46 -1.66
N PRO A 95 -24.12 22.07 -1.17
CA PRO A 95 -24.14 23.51 -0.92
C PRO A 95 -24.33 24.24 -2.26
N ARG A 96 -25.27 25.19 -2.29
CA ARG A 96 -25.49 26.09 -3.44
C ARG A 96 -24.35 27.08 -3.57
#